data_AF-A0A9D6TZ90-F1
#
_entry.id   AF-A0A9D6TZ90-F1
#
_cell.length_a   1.000
_cell.length_b   1.000
_cell.length_c   1.000
_cell.angle_alpha   90.00
_cell.angle_beta   90.00
_cell.angle_gamma   90.00
#
_symmetry.space_group_name_H-M   'P 1'
#
loop_
_entity.id
_entity.type
_entity.pdbx_description
1 polymer ?
#
loop_
_entity_poly.entity_id
_entity_poly.type
_entity_poly.pdbx_seq_one_letter_code
_entity_poly.pdbx_strand_id
1 'polypeptide(L)'
;MKRLTDPLVIAGLWALTLAALLALFELLAVLATRREGHAFLAGAIVAFGLVARGVSFPFLGTLTHELVHAFAACLLGGRVEELWATRNRGGYVVLTVSDRLVSLAPYVVPLLALASSVLALVLRDPLHLVAVAAAGFAYAIYLDDTIAALRVDQPDLRRFWSPLLACSAVVASNSLSLLLVLFLLQFGQRAV
;
A
#
# COMPACT_ATOMS: atom_id res chain seq x y z
N MET A 1 8.58 -7.09 28.15
CA MET A 1 7.99 -6.17 27.14
C MET A 1 6.67 -5.62 27.68
N LYS A 2 6.51 -4.30 27.81
CA LYS A 2 5.21 -3.69 28.17
C LYS A 2 4.26 -3.84 26.98
N ARG A 3 3.20 -4.64 27.13
CA ARG A 3 2.08 -4.63 26.17
C ARG A 3 1.48 -3.23 26.21
N LEU A 4 1.28 -2.60 25.05
CA LEU A 4 0.44 -1.40 24.97
C LEU A 4 -1.01 -1.85 25.21
N THR A 5 -1.41 -1.77 26.47
CA THR A 5 -2.78 -1.97 26.96
C THR A 5 -3.44 -0.63 27.29
N ASP A 6 -2.82 0.48 26.89
CA ASP A 6 -3.37 1.81 27.16
C ASP A 6 -4.69 1.96 26.39
N PRO A 7 -5.82 2.06 27.09
CA PRO A 7 -7.13 2.14 26.46
C PRO A 7 -7.27 3.38 25.57
N LEU A 8 -6.52 4.46 25.83
CA LEU A 8 -6.54 5.68 25.01
C LEU A 8 -5.88 5.44 23.65
N VAL A 9 -4.75 4.72 23.61
CA VAL A 9 -4.07 4.38 22.36
C VAL A 9 -4.94 3.45 21.51
N ILE A 10 -5.58 2.48 22.16
CA ILE A 10 -6.53 1.59 21.49
C ILE A 10 -7.69 2.41 20.91
N ALA A 11 -8.41 3.18 21.75
CA ALA A 11 -9.54 3.99 21.31
C ALA A 11 -9.17 4.95 20.16
N GLY A 12 -7.99 5.58 20.22
CA GLY A 12 -7.47 6.43 19.16
C GLY A 12 -7.29 5.70 17.81
N LEU A 13 -6.74 4.49 17.83
CA LEU A 13 -6.57 3.67 16.61
C LEU A 13 -7.92 3.25 16.01
N TRP A 14 -8.89 2.88 16.85
CA TRP A 14 -10.24 2.54 16.38
C TRP A 14 -10.96 3.76 15.79
N ALA A 15 -10.86 4.93 16.43
CA ALA A 15 -11.42 6.17 15.93
C ALA A 15 -10.80 6.55 14.57
N LEU A 16 -9.48 6.41 14.43
CA LEU A 16 -8.77 6.65 13.16
C LEU A 16 -9.24 5.67 12.07
N THR A 17 -9.39 4.39 12.41
CA THR A 17 -9.87 3.35 11.48
C THR A 17 -11.26 3.71 10.97
N LEU A 18 -12.19 4.07 11.88
CA LEU A 18 -13.54 4.46 11.53
C LEU A 18 -13.55 5.72 10.64
N ALA A 19 -12.80 6.75 11.01
CA ALA A 19 -12.69 7.98 10.23
C ALA A 19 -12.15 7.72 8.82
N ALA A 20 -11.14 6.84 8.70
CA ALA A 20 -10.56 6.49 7.40
C ALA A 20 -11.54 5.69 6.52
N LEU A 21 -12.36 4.81 7.10
CA LEU A 21 -13.42 4.09 6.39
C LEU A 21 -14.54 5.01 5.92
N LEU A 22 -14.97 5.97 6.75
CA LEU A 22 -15.97 6.96 6.37
C LEU A 22 -15.46 7.88 5.25
N ALA A 23 -14.21 8.36 5.36
CA ALA A 23 -13.59 9.17 4.31
C ALA A 23 -13.45 8.39 3.00
N LEU A 24 -13.16 7.09 3.07
CA LEU A 24 -13.11 6.23 1.90
C LEU A 24 -14.47 6.12 1.21
N PHE A 25 -15.56 5.98 1.96
CA PHE A 25 -16.92 5.91 1.39
C PHE A 25 -17.27 7.16 0.57
N GLU A 26 -17.02 8.35 1.13
CA GLU A 26 -17.24 9.62 0.43
C GLU A 26 -16.38 9.73 -0.83
N LEU A 27 -15.11 9.33 -0.74
CA LEU A 27 -14.20 9.41 -1.87
C LEU A 27 -14.58 8.43 -2.99
N LEU A 28 -15.06 7.23 -2.66
CA LEU A 28 -15.55 6.27 -3.65
C LEU A 28 -16.75 6.83 -4.43
N ALA A 29 -17.66 7.55 -3.77
CA ALA A 29 -18.77 8.21 -4.45
C ALA A 29 -18.28 9.29 -5.44
N VAL A 30 -17.25 10.07 -5.05
CA VAL A 30 -16.63 11.06 -5.95
C VAL A 30 -15.94 10.38 -7.14
N LEU A 31 -15.17 9.32 -6.92
CA LEU A 31 -14.47 8.59 -7.98
C LEU A 31 -15.42 7.96 -8.98
N ALA A 32 -16.56 7.44 -8.53
CA ALA A 32 -17.56 6.84 -9.41
C ALA A 32 -18.08 7.81 -10.48
N THR A 33 -17.91 9.13 -10.27
CA THR A 33 -18.35 10.17 -11.21
C THR A 33 -17.22 10.71 -12.10
N ARG A 34 -15.97 10.34 -11.88
CA ARG A 34 -14.80 10.90 -12.59
C ARG A 34 -14.15 9.88 -13.52
N ARG A 35 -13.63 10.38 -14.65
CA ARG A 35 -12.94 9.58 -15.68
C ARG A 35 -11.69 8.88 -15.12
N GLU A 36 -10.93 9.57 -14.27
CA GLU A 36 -9.77 9.01 -13.57
C GLU A 36 -10.20 7.90 -12.60
N GLY A 37 -11.33 8.09 -11.91
CA GLY A 37 -11.90 7.06 -11.05
C GLY A 37 -12.28 5.80 -11.83
N HIS A 38 -12.90 5.96 -13.01
CA HIS A 38 -13.19 4.82 -13.90
C HIS A 38 -11.92 4.12 -14.38
N ALA A 39 -10.89 4.86 -14.77
CA ALA A 39 -9.61 4.28 -15.20
C ALA A 39 -8.93 3.49 -14.06
N PHE A 40 -8.90 4.06 -12.85
CA PHE A 40 -8.37 3.39 -11.66
C PHE A 40 -9.14 2.10 -11.37
N LEU A 41 -10.48 2.17 -11.33
CA LEU A 41 -11.33 1.00 -11.11
C LEU A 41 -11.15 -0.06 -12.19
N ALA A 42 -11.02 0.34 -13.47
CA ALA A 42 -10.76 -0.59 -14.55
C ALA A 42 -9.45 -1.37 -14.32
N GLY A 43 -8.36 -0.68 -13.94
CA GLY A 43 -7.10 -1.32 -13.58
C GLY A 43 -7.23 -2.29 -12.41
N ALA A 44 -7.92 -1.89 -11.34
CA ALA A 44 -8.17 -2.72 -10.17
C ALA A 44 -9.01 -3.97 -10.51
N ILE A 45 -10.07 -3.82 -11.31
CA ILE A 45 -10.91 -4.93 -11.78
C ILE A 45 -10.09 -5.92 -12.60
N VAL A 46 -9.23 -5.44 -13.51
CA VAL A 46 -8.34 -6.30 -14.28
C VAL A 46 -7.40 -7.09 -13.35
N ALA A 47 -6.76 -6.43 -12.39
CA ALA A 47 -5.88 -7.09 -11.42
C ALA A 47 -6.60 -8.19 -10.63
N PHE A 48 -7.75 -7.88 -10.01
CA PHE A 48 -8.53 -8.88 -9.28
C PHE A 48 -9.04 -10.01 -10.18
N GLY A 49 -9.43 -9.70 -11.41
CA GLY A 49 -9.82 -10.71 -12.40
C GLY A 49 -8.68 -11.67 -12.75
N LEU A 50 -7.44 -11.17 -12.85
CA LEU A 50 -6.25 -12.00 -13.06
C LEU A 50 -5.97 -12.89 -11.83
N VAL A 51 -6.00 -12.31 -10.63
CA VAL A 51 -5.81 -13.05 -9.37
C VAL A 51 -6.86 -14.15 -9.20
N ALA A 52 -8.13 -13.85 -9.47
CA ALA A 52 -9.23 -14.81 -9.43
C ALA A 52 -9.05 -15.98 -10.43
N ARG A 53 -8.30 -15.75 -11.51
CA ARG A 53 -7.91 -16.78 -12.48
C ARG A 53 -6.62 -17.53 -12.11
N GLY A 54 -6.06 -17.28 -10.93
CA GLY A 54 -4.83 -17.91 -10.44
C GLY A 54 -3.54 -17.30 -11.00
N VAL A 55 -3.61 -16.13 -11.64
CA VAL A 55 -2.40 -15.40 -12.05
C VAL A 55 -1.79 -14.75 -10.80
N SER A 56 -0.54 -15.08 -10.52
CA SER A 56 0.21 -14.51 -9.39
C SER A 56 1.46 -13.77 -9.87
N PHE A 57 1.90 -12.80 -9.07
CA PHE A 57 3.07 -11.97 -9.37
C PHE A 57 4.15 -12.08 -8.27
N PRO A 58 4.61 -13.30 -7.91
CA PRO A 58 5.34 -13.51 -6.67
C PRO A 58 6.72 -12.82 -6.63
N PHE A 59 7.38 -12.69 -7.78
CA PHE A 59 8.61 -11.89 -7.87
C PHE A 59 8.34 -10.41 -7.62
N LEU A 60 7.27 -9.86 -8.22
CA LEU A 60 6.94 -8.45 -8.10
C LEU A 60 6.55 -8.12 -6.66
N GLY A 61 5.67 -8.92 -6.05
CA GLY A 61 5.26 -8.77 -4.66
C GLY A 61 6.46 -8.80 -3.70
N THR A 62 7.33 -9.80 -3.85
CA THR A 62 8.58 -9.92 -3.07
C THR A 62 9.48 -8.70 -3.27
N LEU A 63 9.73 -8.29 -4.51
CA LEU A 63 10.59 -7.14 -4.81
C LEU A 63 10.03 -5.86 -4.21
N THR A 64 8.73 -5.61 -4.36
CA THR A 64 8.09 -4.42 -3.80
C THR A 64 8.12 -4.42 -2.28
N HIS A 65 7.97 -5.59 -1.65
CA HIS A 65 8.04 -5.74 -0.19
C HIS A 65 9.41 -5.27 0.33
N GLU A 66 10.49 -5.81 -0.24
CA GLU A 66 11.86 -5.45 0.17
C GLU A 66 12.21 -3.99 -0.20
N LEU A 67 11.73 -3.48 -1.34
CA LEU A 67 11.92 -2.08 -1.73
C LEU A 67 11.24 -1.11 -0.77
N VAL A 68 10.08 -1.46 -0.23
CA VAL A 68 9.39 -0.61 0.75
C VAL A 68 10.15 -0.56 2.08
N HIS A 69 10.69 -1.69 2.54
CA HIS A 69 11.60 -1.71 3.70
C HIS A 69 12.81 -0.81 3.47
N ALA A 70 13.47 -0.96 2.32
CA ALA A 70 14.59 -0.11 1.92
C ALA A 70 14.24 1.38 1.89
N PHE A 71 13.10 1.73 1.28
CA PHE A 71 12.61 3.11 1.21
C PHE A 71 12.35 3.69 2.61
N ALA A 72 11.67 2.93 3.48
CA ALA A 72 11.38 3.34 4.84
C ALA A 72 12.65 3.52 5.69
N ALA A 73 13.64 2.64 5.57
CA ALA A 73 14.91 2.79 6.28
C ALA A 73 15.67 4.04 5.81
N CYS A 74 15.71 4.31 4.50
CA CYS A 74 16.32 5.53 3.97
C CYS A 74 15.64 6.81 4.51
N LEU A 75 14.31 6.83 4.62
CA LEU A 75 13.58 7.96 5.22
C LEU A 75 13.93 8.19 6.70
N LEU A 76 14.31 7.14 7.42
CA LEU A 76 14.77 7.21 8.80
C LEU A 76 16.28 7.46 8.94
N GLY A 77 16.96 7.81 7.83
CA GLY A 77 18.41 8.08 7.82
C GLY A 77 19.29 6.83 7.79
N GLY A 78 18.70 5.65 7.58
CA GLY A 78 19.42 4.40 7.35
C GLY A 78 19.96 4.26 5.92
N ARG A 79 20.64 3.15 5.66
CA ARG A 79 21.17 2.77 4.34
C ARG A 79 20.82 1.32 4.02
N VAL A 80 20.71 1.04 2.73
CA VAL A 80 20.57 -0.31 2.19
C VAL A 80 21.96 -0.87 1.94
N GLU A 81 22.26 -1.99 2.58
CA GLU A 81 23.53 -2.72 2.36
C GLU A 81 23.35 -3.77 1.28
N GLU A 82 22.25 -4.53 1.35
CA GLU A 82 21.91 -5.58 0.39
C GLU A 82 20.40 -5.61 0.17
N LEU A 83 19.98 -5.88 -1.07
CA LEU A 83 18.59 -6.12 -1.42
C LEU A 83 18.53 -7.29 -2.40
N TRP A 84 17.71 -8.29 -2.07
CA TRP A 84 17.56 -9.48 -2.88
C TRP A 84 16.09 -9.91 -2.92
N ALA A 85 15.58 -10.18 -4.12
CA ALA A 85 14.22 -10.68 -4.32
C ALA A 85 14.24 -11.82 -5.32
N THR A 86 13.51 -12.90 -5.01
CA THR A 86 13.37 -14.04 -5.90
C THR A 86 11.90 -14.35 -6.16
N ARG A 87 11.63 -15.08 -7.25
CA ARG A 87 10.27 -15.50 -7.57
C ARG A 87 9.71 -16.52 -6.57
N ASN A 88 10.54 -17.46 -6.11
CA ASN A 88 10.04 -18.67 -5.41
C ASN A 88 10.61 -18.87 -4.00
N ARG A 89 11.66 -18.14 -3.60
CA ARG A 89 12.34 -18.31 -2.30
C ARG A 89 12.16 -17.11 -1.38
N GLY A 90 11.25 -16.20 -1.72
CA GLY A 90 11.09 -14.91 -1.03
C GLY A 90 12.23 -13.95 -1.33
N GLY A 91 12.44 -13.01 -0.42
CA GLY A 91 13.43 -11.95 -0.51
C GLY A 91 14.03 -11.64 0.86
N TYR A 92 15.02 -10.77 0.84
CA TYR A 92 15.55 -10.15 2.05
C TYR A 92 16.16 -8.79 1.70
N VAL A 93 16.23 -7.94 2.73
CA VAL A 93 16.94 -6.67 2.68
C VAL A 93 17.77 -6.53 3.94
N VAL A 94 19.01 -6.08 3.77
CA VAL A 94 19.93 -5.78 4.86
C VAL A 94 20.02 -4.26 4.98
N LEU A 95 19.68 -3.76 6.17
CA LEU A 95 19.51 -2.33 6.44
C LEU A 95 20.32 -1.94 7.68
N THR A 96 20.92 -0.76 7.66
CA THR A 96 21.61 -0.21 8.85
C THR A 96 20.65 0.20 9.96
N VAL A 97 19.37 0.42 9.61
CA VAL A 97 18.28 0.75 10.55
C VAL A 97 17.15 -0.24 10.31
N SER A 98 16.84 -1.04 11.33
CA SER A 98 15.71 -1.97 11.34
C SER A 98 14.82 -1.64 12.53
N ASP A 99 13.91 -0.69 12.34
CA ASP A 99 12.95 -0.29 13.35
C ASP A 99 11.56 -0.88 13.07
N ARG A 100 10.64 -0.80 14.04
CA ARG A 100 9.27 -1.30 13.84
C ARG A 100 8.64 -0.63 12.62
N LEU A 101 8.70 0.69 12.51
CA LEU A 101 8.12 1.41 11.38
C LEU A 101 8.61 0.90 10.02
N VAL A 102 9.90 0.52 9.92
CA VAL A 102 10.45 -0.12 8.72
C VAL A 102 9.76 -1.46 8.50
N SER A 103 9.72 -2.34 9.52
CA SER A 103 9.04 -3.64 9.42
C SER A 103 7.55 -3.55 9.05
N LEU A 104 6.84 -2.47 9.40
CA LEU A 104 5.42 -2.30 9.00
C LEU A 104 5.24 -1.77 7.58
N ALA A 105 6.25 -1.08 7.06
CA ALA A 105 6.13 -0.27 5.85
C ALA A 105 5.52 -1.04 4.67
N PRO A 106 5.90 -2.30 4.37
CA PRO A 106 5.34 -3.04 3.24
C PRO A 106 3.84 -3.32 3.32
N TYR A 107 3.25 -3.23 4.51
CA TYR A 107 1.82 -3.47 4.73
C TYR A 107 0.99 -2.18 4.69
N VAL A 108 1.65 -1.03 4.53
CA VAL A 108 1.01 0.29 4.60
C VAL A 108 1.33 1.18 3.39
N VAL A 109 2.46 0.94 2.70
CA VAL A 109 2.90 1.74 1.55
C VAL A 109 2.69 0.97 0.25
N PRO A 110 1.67 1.32 -0.57
CA PRO A 110 1.45 0.73 -1.89
C PRO A 110 2.40 1.34 -2.92
N LEU A 111 3.70 1.03 -2.83
CA LEU A 111 4.78 1.73 -3.54
C LEU A 111 4.54 1.90 -5.05
N LEU A 112 4.15 0.82 -5.75
CA LEU A 112 3.92 0.90 -7.20
C LEU A 112 2.67 1.70 -7.56
N ALA A 113 1.64 1.69 -6.71
CA ALA A 113 0.45 2.52 -6.92
C ALA A 113 0.81 4.00 -6.74
N LEU A 114 1.58 4.33 -5.70
CA LEU A 114 2.06 5.69 -5.46
C LEU A 114 2.98 6.18 -6.59
N ALA A 115 3.93 5.35 -7.04
CA ALA A 115 4.79 5.68 -8.17
C ALA A 115 3.99 5.93 -9.45
N SER A 116 2.96 5.11 -9.71
CA SER A 116 2.05 5.31 -10.86
C SER A 116 1.21 6.58 -10.73
N SER A 117 0.73 6.90 -9.53
CA SER A 117 0.02 8.16 -9.27
C SER A 117 0.90 9.39 -9.45
N VAL A 118 2.15 9.35 -8.98
CA VAL A 118 3.12 10.44 -9.21
C VAL A 118 3.42 10.59 -10.70
N LEU A 119 3.59 9.49 -11.42
CA LEU A 119 3.79 9.53 -12.87
C LEU A 119 2.57 10.14 -13.60
N ALA A 120 1.35 9.86 -13.14
CA ALA A 120 0.14 10.45 -13.70
C ALA A 120 0.08 11.98 -13.56
N LEU A 121 0.82 12.59 -12.63
CA LEU A 121 0.88 14.06 -12.47
C LEU A 121 1.60 14.77 -13.63
N VAL A 122 2.51 14.08 -14.32
CA VAL A 122 3.35 14.67 -15.38
C VAL A 122 2.98 14.19 -16.77
N LEU A 123 2.19 13.12 -16.87
CA LEU A 123 1.72 12.57 -18.13
C LEU A 123 0.46 13.30 -18.62
N ARG A 124 0.33 13.44 -19.93
CA ARG A 124 -0.87 13.95 -20.61
C ARG A 124 -1.71 12.83 -21.17
N ASP A 125 -2.96 13.13 -21.51
CA ASP A 125 -3.83 12.18 -22.20
C ASP A 125 -3.21 11.70 -23.54
N PRO A 126 -3.34 10.41 -23.88
CA PRO A 126 -4.04 9.35 -23.13
C PRO A 126 -3.17 8.66 -22.05
N LEU A 127 -1.87 8.94 -22.00
CA LEU A 127 -0.93 8.28 -21.08
C LEU A 127 -1.24 8.55 -19.60
N HIS A 128 -1.81 9.72 -19.29
CA HIS A 128 -2.33 10.03 -17.96
C HIS A 128 -3.27 8.94 -17.45
N LEU A 129 -4.28 8.56 -18.24
CA LEU A 129 -5.26 7.54 -17.86
C LEU A 129 -4.68 6.13 -17.81
N VAL A 130 -3.67 5.85 -18.64
CA VAL A 130 -2.91 4.60 -18.55
C VAL A 130 -2.18 4.51 -17.21
N ALA A 131 -1.54 5.60 -16.77
CA ALA A 131 -0.89 5.66 -15.46
C ALA A 131 -1.89 5.58 -14.30
N VAL A 132 -3.06 6.20 -14.44
CA VAL A 132 -4.17 6.09 -13.47
C VAL A 132 -4.67 4.64 -13.37
N ALA A 133 -4.86 3.96 -14.50
CA ALA A 133 -5.23 2.54 -14.52
C ALA A 133 -4.13 1.64 -13.94
N ALA A 134 -2.87 1.93 -14.25
CA ALA A 134 -1.73 1.23 -13.67
C ALA A 134 -1.68 1.39 -12.14
N ALA A 135 -2.02 2.58 -11.61
CA ALA A 135 -2.12 2.81 -10.17
C ALA A 135 -3.21 1.91 -9.53
N GLY A 136 -4.38 1.81 -10.16
CA GLY A 136 -5.46 0.92 -9.69
C GLY A 136 -5.10 -0.56 -9.74
N PHE A 137 -4.44 -0.97 -10.83
CA PHE A 137 -3.91 -2.33 -10.98
C PHE A 137 -2.89 -2.64 -9.88
N ALA A 138 -1.89 -1.79 -9.69
CA ALA A 138 -0.83 -1.96 -8.70
C ALA A 138 -1.39 -1.96 -7.27
N TYR A 139 -2.37 -1.10 -6.98
CA TYR A 139 -3.00 -1.03 -5.67
C TYR A 139 -3.78 -2.33 -5.35
N ALA A 140 -4.49 -2.89 -6.32
CA ALA A 140 -5.21 -4.15 -6.15
C ALA A 140 -4.27 -5.35 -5.91
N ILE A 141 -3.15 -5.44 -6.63
CA ILE A 141 -2.12 -6.48 -6.39
C ILE A 141 -1.52 -6.31 -4.99
N TYR A 142 -1.18 -5.09 -4.60
CA TYR A 142 -0.67 -4.80 -3.26
C TYR A 142 -1.67 -5.18 -2.15
N LEU A 143 -2.97 -4.94 -2.35
CA LEU A 143 -4.00 -5.36 -1.40
C LEU A 143 -4.08 -6.88 -1.28
N ASP A 144 -4.02 -7.61 -2.40
CA ASP A 144 -4.01 -9.08 -2.40
C ASP A 144 -2.81 -9.62 -1.61
N ASP A 145 -1.61 -9.11 -1.89
CA ASP A 145 -0.37 -9.47 -1.18
C ASP A 145 -0.47 -9.13 0.32
N THR A 146 -1.04 -7.98 0.68
CA THR A 146 -1.24 -7.58 2.08
C THR A 146 -2.23 -8.51 2.79
N ILE A 147 -3.34 -8.87 2.15
CA ILE A 147 -4.33 -9.80 2.71
C ILE A 147 -3.72 -11.19 2.88
N ALA A 148 -2.96 -11.67 1.90
CA ALA A 148 -2.24 -12.94 1.99
C ALA A 148 -1.23 -12.92 3.15
N ALA A 149 -0.50 -11.83 3.31
CA ALA A 149 0.46 -11.64 4.38
C ALA A 149 -0.18 -11.54 5.76
N LEU A 150 -1.42 -11.04 5.89
CA LEU A 150 -2.16 -11.06 7.16
C LEU A 150 -2.68 -12.46 7.53
N ARG A 151 -2.86 -13.35 6.56
CA ARG A 151 -3.28 -14.75 6.78
C ARG A 151 -2.12 -15.66 7.15
N VAL A 152 -0.91 -15.30 6.72
CA VAL A 152 0.32 -16.04 6.99
C VAL A 152 1.04 -15.36 8.16
N ASP A 153 1.58 -16.13 9.10
CA ASP A 153 2.32 -15.58 10.25
C ASP A 153 3.69 -15.01 9.81
N GLN A 154 3.67 -13.82 9.20
CA GLN A 154 4.84 -13.15 8.65
C GLN A 154 5.81 -12.71 9.76
N PRO A 155 7.13 -12.94 9.62
CA PRO A 155 8.13 -12.52 10.59
C PRO A 155 8.07 -11.04 10.95
N ASP A 156 7.76 -10.18 9.97
CA ASP A 156 7.67 -8.74 10.14
C ASP A 156 6.50 -8.34 11.04
N LEU A 157 5.36 -9.02 10.91
CA LEU A 157 4.14 -8.79 11.71
C LEU A 157 4.25 -9.37 13.13
N ARG A 158 5.04 -10.43 13.35
CA ARG A 158 5.29 -10.98 14.70
C ARG A 158 5.98 -9.99 15.64
N ARG A 159 6.72 -9.03 15.10
CA ARG A 159 7.39 -7.97 15.87
C ARG A 159 6.41 -6.90 16.36
N PHE A 160 5.18 -6.91 15.85
CA PHE A 160 4.12 -5.97 16.18
C PHE A 160 3.28 -6.41 17.37
N TRP A 161 2.29 -5.57 17.64
CA TRP A 161 1.49 -5.55 18.84
C TRP A 161 0.49 -6.72 18.78
N SER A 162 -0.49 -6.79 19.69
CA SER A 162 -1.53 -7.83 19.59
C SER A 162 -2.14 -7.86 18.17
N PRO A 163 -2.53 -9.03 17.63
CA PRO A 163 -3.04 -9.16 16.24
C PRO A 163 -4.14 -8.15 15.89
N LEU A 164 -5.00 -7.82 16.86
CA LEU A 164 -6.06 -6.83 16.73
C LEU A 164 -5.53 -5.44 16.36
N LEU A 165 -4.46 -4.98 17.02
CA LEU A 165 -3.87 -3.66 16.78
C LEU A 165 -3.11 -3.61 15.46
N ALA A 166 -2.46 -4.72 15.08
CA ALA A 166 -1.85 -4.84 13.76
C ALA A 166 -2.91 -4.74 12.65
N CYS A 167 -4.03 -5.47 12.77
CA CYS A 167 -5.13 -5.37 11.81
C CYS A 167 -5.71 -3.95 11.72
N SER A 168 -6.01 -3.30 12.84
CA SER A 168 -6.52 -1.91 12.83
C SER A 168 -5.53 -0.94 12.18
N ALA A 169 -4.24 -1.04 12.52
CA ALA A 169 -3.21 -0.18 11.94
C ALA A 169 -3.06 -0.40 10.42
N VAL A 170 -3.09 -1.66 9.97
CA VAL A 170 -3.04 -1.99 8.54
C VAL A 170 -4.26 -1.44 7.82
N VAL A 171 -5.48 -1.67 8.32
CA VAL A 171 -6.71 -1.15 7.69
C VAL A 171 -6.68 0.38 7.62
N ALA A 172 -6.41 1.06 8.73
CA ALA A 172 -6.36 2.52 8.76
C ALA A 172 -5.33 3.07 7.77
N SER A 173 -4.14 2.47 7.73
CA SER A 173 -3.06 2.92 6.85
C SER A 173 -3.34 2.64 5.38
N ASN A 174 -3.99 1.52 5.05
CA ASN A 174 -4.42 1.22 3.68
C ASN A 174 -5.52 2.17 3.22
N SER A 175 -6.47 2.53 4.09
CA SER A 175 -7.44 3.57 3.77
C SER A 175 -6.76 4.92 3.53
N LEU A 176 -5.80 5.32 4.37
CA LEU A 176 -5.05 6.56 4.18
C LEU A 176 -4.19 6.55 2.91
N SER A 177 -3.54 5.43 2.58
CA SER A 177 -2.73 5.32 1.38
C SER A 177 -3.59 5.33 0.11
N LEU A 178 -4.78 4.73 0.15
CA LEU A 178 -5.77 4.86 -0.92
C LEU A 178 -6.23 6.31 -1.08
N LEU A 179 -6.58 6.99 0.01
CA LEU A 179 -6.94 8.42 -0.03
C LEU A 179 -5.82 9.25 -0.69
N LEU A 180 -4.55 9.00 -0.33
CA LEU A 180 -3.40 9.68 -0.93
C LEU A 180 -3.25 9.38 -2.42
N VAL A 181 -3.29 8.11 -2.83
CA VAL A 181 -3.23 7.68 -4.23
C VAL A 181 -4.28 8.41 -5.05
N LEU A 182 -5.52 8.45 -4.56
CA LEU A 182 -6.65 9.05 -5.25
C LEU A 182 -6.59 10.58 -5.25
N PHE A 183 -6.13 11.19 -4.16
CA PHE A 183 -5.90 12.62 -4.07
C PHE A 183 -4.90 13.08 -5.14
N LEU A 184 -3.76 12.40 -5.29
CA LEU A 184 -2.75 12.72 -6.30
C LEU A 184 -3.34 12.69 -7.72
N LEU A 185 -4.17 11.68 -8.02
CA LEU A 185 -4.79 11.53 -9.34
C LEU A 185 -5.73 12.69 -9.71
N GLN A 186 -6.21 13.50 -8.74
CA GLN A 186 -7.06 14.66 -9.02
C GLN A 186 -6.31 15.88 -9.55
N PHE A 187 -4.99 15.95 -9.43
CA PHE A 187 -4.21 17.15 -9.78
C PHE A 187 -3.53 17.09 -11.15
N GLY A 188 -3.36 15.90 -11.74
CA GLY A 188 -2.55 15.72 -12.96
C GLY A 188 -3.02 16.47 -14.21
N GLN A 189 -4.29 16.89 -14.27
CA GLN A 189 -4.86 17.62 -15.42
C GLN A 189 -5.09 19.11 -15.16
N ARG A 190 -4.91 19.59 -13.92
CA ARG A 190 -5.20 21.00 -13.54
C ARG A 190 -3.99 21.93 -13.65
N ALA A 191 -2.80 21.40 -13.92
CA ALA A 191 -1.54 22.11 -13.78
C ALA A 191 -0.96 22.69 -15.09
N VAL A 192 -1.70 22.68 -16.21
CA VAL A 192 -1.27 23.30 -17.49
C VAL A 192 -2.43 24.02 -18.14
#